data_AF-A0A162PPL8-F1
#
_entry.id   AF-A0A162PPL8-F1
#
_cell.length_a   1.000
_cell.length_b   1.000
_cell.length_c   1.000
_cell.angle_alpha   90.00
_cell.angle_beta   90.00
_cell.angle_gamma   90.00
#
_symmetry.space_group_name_H-M   'P 1'
#
loop_
_entity.id
_entity.type
_entity.pdbx_description
1 polymer ?
#
loop_
_entity_poly.entity_id
_entity_poly.type
_entity_poly.pdbx_seq_one_letter_code
_entity_poly.pdbx_strand_id
1 'polypeptide(L)'
;MKYSDATHSTYIRHLIIEKSKNQLKAPSEIAKELNILHSTMNSIIGRFERTGSVEYKSLGGDFRTIIKDHHKQFILDMIDSNNTITLAELQQELVNHFDDLEKISISPCVITSATLRESLSKEQHQLRRRRTTK
;
A
#
# COMPACT_ATOMS: atom_id res chain seq x y z
N MET A 1 -9.00 -0.37 27.26
CA MET A 1 -8.03 -1.38 26.78
C MET A 1 -8.06 -1.35 25.26
N LYS A 2 -6.97 -0.90 24.60
CA LYS A 2 -6.93 -0.72 23.14
C LYS A 2 -6.55 -2.06 22.49
N TYR A 3 -7.51 -2.72 21.86
CA TYR A 3 -7.33 -4.02 21.20
C TYR A 3 -6.88 -3.92 19.72
N SER A 4 -6.73 -2.70 19.18
CA SER A 4 -6.57 -2.47 17.74
C SER A 4 -5.26 -3.04 17.19
N ASP A 5 -4.15 -2.82 17.86
CA ASP A 5 -2.83 -2.98 17.25
C ASP A 5 -2.44 -4.46 17.07
N ALA A 6 -2.85 -5.32 18.00
CA ALA A 6 -2.60 -6.77 17.90
C ALA A 6 -3.36 -7.40 16.72
N THR A 7 -4.55 -6.89 16.39
CA THR A 7 -5.39 -7.44 15.31
C THR A 7 -4.98 -6.95 13.91
N HIS A 8 -4.08 -5.99 13.83
CA HIS A 8 -3.43 -5.58 12.59
C HIS A 8 -2.26 -6.51 12.24
N SER A 9 -1.74 -7.26 13.22
CA SER A 9 -0.71 -8.27 12.98
C SER A 9 -1.25 -9.39 12.09
N THR A 10 -0.60 -9.59 10.95
CA THR A 10 -0.86 -10.69 10.02
C THR A 10 -0.78 -12.05 10.72
N TYR A 11 0.19 -12.21 11.63
CA TYR A 11 0.36 -13.44 12.40
C TYR A 11 -0.89 -13.78 13.24
N ILE A 12 -1.41 -12.82 14.00
CA ILE A 12 -2.60 -13.02 14.84
C ILE A 12 -3.83 -13.37 13.99
N ARG A 13 -3.96 -12.76 12.82
CA ARG A 13 -5.04 -13.07 11.88
C ARG A 13 -4.94 -14.47 11.30
N HIS A 14 -3.75 -14.92 10.92
CA HIS A 14 -3.53 -16.31 10.52
C HIS A 14 -3.91 -17.28 11.62
N LEU A 15 -3.49 -17.01 12.85
CA LEU A 15 -3.79 -17.85 14.01
C LEU A 15 -5.30 -17.96 14.27
N ILE A 16 -6.06 -16.85 14.11
CA ILE A 16 -7.53 -16.86 14.18
C ILE A 16 -8.12 -17.79 13.12
N ILE A 17 -7.68 -17.68 11.86
CA ILE A 17 -8.21 -18.49 10.76
C ILE A 17 -7.87 -19.97 10.95
N GLU A 18 -6.65 -20.32 11.34
CA GLU A 18 -6.27 -21.71 11.62
C GLU A 18 -7.10 -22.31 12.75
N LYS A 19 -7.19 -21.61 13.89
CA LYS A 19 -7.99 -22.09 15.03
C LYS A 19 -9.47 -22.23 14.68
N SER A 20 -10.01 -21.31 13.87
CA SER A 20 -11.40 -21.38 13.41
C SER A 20 -11.65 -22.55 12.46
N LYS A 21 -10.72 -22.86 11.56
CA LYS A 21 -10.86 -23.99 10.62
C LYS A 21 -10.78 -25.35 11.30
N ASN A 22 -9.95 -25.45 12.33
CA ASN A 22 -9.73 -26.73 13.02
C ASN A 22 -10.93 -27.17 13.87
N GLN A 23 -11.95 -26.32 14.09
CA GLN A 23 -13.19 -26.60 14.86
C GLN A 23 -12.99 -27.17 16.28
N LEU A 24 -11.76 -27.23 16.79
CA LEU A 24 -11.43 -27.78 18.11
C LEU A 24 -11.88 -26.89 19.27
N LYS A 25 -12.16 -25.61 18.99
CA LYS A 25 -12.54 -24.61 19.99
C LYS A 25 -13.69 -23.76 19.48
N ALA A 26 -14.60 -23.40 20.37
CA ALA A 26 -15.65 -22.45 20.04
C ALA A 26 -15.03 -21.07 19.76
N PRO A 27 -15.62 -20.27 18.86
CA PRO A 27 -15.15 -18.91 18.57
C PRO A 27 -15.00 -18.04 19.83
N SER A 28 -15.87 -18.22 20.83
CA SER A 28 -15.80 -17.53 22.13
C SER A 28 -14.55 -17.89 22.95
N GLU A 29 -14.07 -19.12 22.85
CA GLU A 29 -12.85 -19.59 23.53
C GLU A 29 -11.61 -19.04 22.84
N ILE A 30 -11.61 -19.01 21.50
CA ILE A 30 -10.52 -18.42 20.69
C ILE A 30 -10.40 -16.92 21.00
N ALA A 31 -11.52 -16.21 21.08
CA ALA A 31 -11.55 -14.79 21.43
C ALA A 31 -10.96 -14.51 22.82
N LYS A 32 -11.27 -15.35 23.81
CA LYS A 32 -10.69 -15.26 25.16
C LYS A 32 -9.21 -15.59 25.18
N GLU A 33 -8.80 -16.68 24.51
CA GLU A 33 -7.39 -17.13 24.42
C GLU A 33 -6.50 -16.06 23.79
N LEU A 34 -6.97 -15.44 22.71
CA LEU A 34 -6.22 -14.41 22.01
C LEU A 34 -6.43 -13.01 22.57
N ASN A 35 -7.31 -12.85 23.57
CA ASN A 35 -7.71 -11.58 24.18
C ASN A 35 -8.18 -10.56 23.13
N ILE A 36 -9.08 -10.98 22.25
CA ILE A 36 -9.64 -10.18 21.15
C ILE A 36 -11.16 -10.13 21.29
N LEU A 37 -11.77 -8.99 20.93
CA LEU A 37 -13.24 -8.90 20.88
C LEU A 37 -13.82 -9.91 19.90
N HIS A 38 -14.86 -10.62 20.34
CA HIS A 38 -15.56 -11.60 19.52
C HIS A 38 -16.05 -11.03 18.18
N SER A 39 -16.54 -9.78 18.18
CA SER A 39 -16.96 -9.07 16.96
C SER A 39 -15.81 -8.86 15.96
N THR A 40 -14.61 -8.53 16.45
CA THR A 40 -13.41 -8.35 15.63
C THR A 40 -12.97 -9.66 15.00
N MET A 41 -12.95 -10.73 15.79
CA MET A 41 -12.63 -12.07 15.30
C MET A 41 -13.63 -12.52 14.21
N ASN A 42 -14.93 -12.36 14.43
CA ASN A 42 -15.95 -12.66 13.40
C ASN A 42 -15.77 -11.81 12.15
N SER A 43 -15.41 -10.53 12.30
CA SER A 43 -15.13 -9.65 11.15
C SER A 43 -13.92 -10.12 10.34
N ILE A 44 -12.88 -10.64 11.00
CA ILE A 44 -11.70 -11.21 10.35
C ILE A 44 -12.06 -12.50 9.60
N ILE A 45 -12.76 -13.43 10.26
CA ILE A 45 -13.21 -14.69 9.65
C ILE A 45 -14.11 -14.42 8.45
N GLY A 46 -15.18 -13.62 8.63
CA GLY A 46 -16.11 -13.31 7.57
C GLY A 46 -15.49 -12.50 6.43
N ARG A 47 -14.40 -11.75 6.66
CA ARG A 47 -13.63 -11.16 5.56
C ARG A 47 -12.79 -12.21 4.84
N PHE A 48 -12.11 -13.09 5.57
CA PHE A 48 -11.33 -14.16 4.98
C PHE A 48 -12.18 -15.08 4.11
N GLU A 49 -13.39 -15.45 4.54
CA GLU A 49 -14.33 -16.25 3.75
C GLU A 49 -14.74 -15.55 2.45
N ARG A 50 -14.90 -14.22 2.47
CA ARG A 50 -15.27 -13.43 1.29
C ARG A 50 -14.12 -13.18 0.30
N THR A 51 -12.91 -12.97 0.81
CA THR A 51 -11.78 -12.50 -0.02
C THR A 51 -10.59 -13.44 -0.09
N GLY A 52 -10.59 -14.52 0.69
CA GLY A 52 -9.44 -15.45 0.83
C GLY A 52 -8.19 -14.84 1.45
N SER A 53 -8.27 -13.61 1.97
CA SER A 53 -7.11 -12.82 2.40
C SER A 53 -7.18 -12.45 3.88
N VAL A 54 -6.07 -12.69 4.57
CA VAL A 54 -5.85 -12.32 5.98
C VAL A 54 -5.19 -10.95 6.14
N GLU A 55 -4.62 -10.39 5.07
CA GLU A 55 -3.85 -9.14 5.14
C GLU A 55 -4.72 -7.96 5.56
N TYR A 56 -4.22 -7.10 6.45
CA TYR A 56 -4.91 -5.87 6.82
C TYR A 56 -4.97 -4.90 5.63
N LYS A 57 -6.18 -4.44 5.28
CA LYS A 57 -6.32 -3.39 4.26
C LYS A 57 -5.85 -2.08 4.85
N SER A 58 -5.01 -1.33 4.14
CA SER A 58 -4.69 0.05 4.51
C SER A 58 -5.99 0.84 4.67
N LEU A 59 -6.16 1.46 5.85
CA LEU A 59 -7.26 2.38 6.08
C LEU A 59 -6.78 3.78 5.71
N GLY A 60 -7.45 4.42 4.76
CA GLY A 60 -7.11 5.76 4.28
C GLY A 60 -6.09 5.77 3.14
N GLY A 61 -5.80 6.98 2.69
CA GLY A 61 -5.10 7.30 1.45
C GLY A 61 -5.96 8.23 0.60
N ASP A 62 -5.36 9.24 0.01
CA ASP A 62 -6.04 10.03 -1.02
C ASP A 62 -6.02 9.22 -2.33
N PHE A 63 -7.19 8.73 -2.72
CA PHE A 63 -7.36 8.01 -3.99
C PHE A 63 -7.33 8.95 -5.20
N ARG A 64 -7.29 10.27 -4.99
CA ARG A 64 -7.10 11.26 -6.06
C ARG A 64 -5.62 11.32 -6.41
N THR A 65 -5.18 10.39 -7.25
CA THR A 65 -3.85 10.48 -7.84
C THR A 65 -3.80 11.68 -8.77
N ILE A 66 -3.20 12.77 -8.29
CA ILE A 66 -2.92 13.97 -9.07
C ILE A 66 -2.03 13.62 -10.28
N ILE A 67 -1.08 12.70 -10.07
CA ILE A 67 -0.19 12.18 -11.11
C ILE A 67 -0.84 10.97 -11.78
N LYS A 68 -1.28 11.15 -13.02
CA LYS A 68 -1.81 10.11 -13.91
C LYS A 68 -0.67 9.37 -14.61
N ASP A 69 -0.99 8.27 -15.28
CA ASP A 69 0.03 7.42 -15.89
C ASP A 69 0.81 8.11 -17.02
N HIS A 70 0.19 9.01 -17.79
CA HIS A 70 0.91 9.78 -18.81
C HIS A 70 1.88 10.81 -18.20
N HIS A 71 1.57 11.38 -17.03
CA HIS A 71 2.53 12.21 -16.29
C HIS A 71 3.76 11.40 -15.86
N LYS A 72 3.54 10.16 -15.39
CA LYS A 72 4.64 9.25 -15.01
C LYS A 72 5.51 8.89 -16.21
N GLN A 73 4.89 8.57 -17.34
CA GLN A 73 5.63 8.22 -18.54
C GLN A 73 6.49 9.39 -19.01
N PHE A 74 5.96 10.61 -19.02
CA PHE A 74 6.72 11.81 -19.35
C PHE A 74 7.92 12.03 -18.42
N ILE A 75 7.73 11.83 -17.11
CA ILE A 75 8.83 11.91 -16.13
C ILE A 75 9.94 10.90 -16.45
N LEU A 76 9.56 9.66 -16.74
CA LEU A 76 10.53 8.60 -17.06
C LEU A 76 11.28 8.94 -18.35
N ASP A 77 10.57 9.35 -19.40
CA ASP A 77 11.18 9.71 -20.68
C ASP A 77 12.17 10.89 -20.52
N MET A 78 11.85 11.88 -19.69
CA MET A 78 12.74 13.00 -19.36
C MET A 78 14.01 12.56 -18.61
N ILE A 79 13.86 11.70 -17.60
CA ILE A 79 14.99 11.20 -16.81
C ILE A 79 15.89 10.31 -17.68
N ASP A 80 15.30 9.47 -18.52
CA ASP A 80 16.03 8.60 -19.45
C ASP A 80 16.78 9.41 -20.52
N SER A 81 16.20 10.53 -20.95
CA SER A 81 16.83 11.44 -21.93
C SER A 81 17.89 12.36 -21.32
N ASN A 82 17.72 12.76 -20.06
CA ASN A 82 18.66 13.61 -19.33
C ASN A 82 18.77 13.16 -17.86
N ASN A 83 19.76 12.33 -17.57
CA ASN A 83 20.02 11.83 -16.22
C ASN A 83 20.60 12.88 -15.25
N THR A 84 20.88 14.10 -15.72
CA THR A 84 21.34 15.22 -14.87
C THR A 84 20.25 16.23 -14.54
N ILE A 85 19.02 16.03 -15.06
CA ILE A 85 17.91 16.92 -14.79
C ILE A 85 17.65 17.04 -13.29
N THR A 86 17.53 18.27 -12.81
CA THR A 86 17.19 18.54 -11.43
C THR A 86 15.69 18.39 -11.19
N LEU A 87 15.29 18.16 -9.94
CA LEU A 87 13.86 18.05 -9.60
C LEU A 87 13.10 19.34 -9.93
N ALA A 88 13.73 20.51 -9.77
CA ALA A 88 13.11 21.80 -10.07
C ALA A 88 12.85 21.97 -11.57
N GLU A 89 13.82 21.61 -12.42
CA GLU A 89 13.67 21.62 -13.88
C GLU A 89 12.60 20.63 -14.33
N LEU A 90 12.62 19.41 -13.80
CA LEU A 90 11.62 18.40 -14.10
C LEU A 90 10.21 18.84 -13.70
N GLN A 91 10.06 19.50 -12.54
CA GLN A 91 8.79 20.05 -12.10
C GLN A 91 8.31 21.16 -13.05
N GLN A 92 9.22 22.04 -13.50
CA GLN A 92 8.88 23.10 -14.44
C GLN A 92 8.42 22.53 -15.78
N GLU A 93 9.13 21.53 -16.31
CA GLU A 93 8.76 20.85 -17.56
C GLU A 93 7.40 20.16 -17.46
N LEU A 94 7.10 19.51 -16.33
CA LEU A 94 5.79 18.93 -16.06
C LEU A 94 4.66 19.95 -16.08
N VAL A 95 4.84 21.09 -15.41
CA VAL A 95 3.81 22.15 -15.37
C VAL A 95 3.66 22.80 -16.74
N ASN A 96 4.76 23.01 -17.46
CA ASN A 96 4.73 23.56 -18.81
C ASN A 96 4.06 22.62 -19.82
N HIS A 97 4.17 21.31 -19.63
CA HIS A 97 3.65 20.31 -20.56
C HIS A 97 2.21 19.85 -20.24
N PHE A 98 1.73 20.03 -19.00
CA PHE A 98 0.42 19.55 -18.57
C PHE A 98 -0.38 20.63 -17.82
N ASP A 99 -1.36 21.22 -18.50
CA ASP A 99 -2.26 22.25 -17.96
C ASP A 99 -3.12 21.76 -16.76
N ASP A 100 -3.38 20.45 -16.68
CA ASP A 100 -4.12 19.88 -15.55
C ASP A 100 -3.30 19.80 -14.26
N LEU A 101 -1.99 20.01 -14.35
CA LEU A 101 -1.10 20.16 -13.20
C LEU A 101 -0.94 21.62 -12.74
N GLU A 102 -1.23 22.60 -13.59
CA GLU A 102 -1.15 24.04 -13.27
C GLU A 102 -2.10 24.44 -12.13
N LYS A 103 -3.23 23.73 -11.99
CA LYS A 103 -4.20 23.92 -10.90
C LYS A 103 -3.72 23.43 -9.54
N ILE A 104 -2.57 22.74 -9.48
CA ILE A 104 -1.94 22.27 -8.25
C ILE A 104 -0.94 23.33 -7.82
N SER A 105 -1.44 24.50 -7.46
CA SER A 105 -0.60 25.54 -6.87
C SER A 105 -0.01 25.01 -5.56
N ILE A 106 1.24 24.55 -5.67
CA ILE A 106 2.28 24.26 -4.70
C ILE A 106 1.84 24.37 -3.23
N SER A 107 1.56 23.21 -2.62
CA SER A 107 1.79 23.04 -1.18
C SER A 107 3.12 22.26 -1.03
N PRO A 108 4.17 22.81 -0.38
CA PRO A 108 5.51 22.20 -0.30
C PRO A 108 5.61 20.84 0.40
N CYS A 109 4.50 20.22 0.78
CA CYS A 109 4.47 19.08 1.71
C CYS A 109 4.49 17.70 1.04
N VAL A 110 4.21 17.58 -0.27
CA VAL A 110 3.82 16.27 -0.84
C VAL A 110 4.97 15.48 -1.48
N ILE A 111 6.10 16.10 -1.83
CA ILE A 111 7.25 15.36 -2.37
C ILE A 111 8.29 15.18 -1.26
N THR A 112 7.96 14.34 -0.27
CA THR A 112 8.98 13.81 0.62
C THR A 112 9.78 12.75 -0.13
N SER A 113 11.11 12.81 0.00
CA SER A 113 12.10 11.88 -0.57
C SER A 113 11.82 10.39 -0.26
N ALA A 114 10.94 10.10 0.70
CA ALA A 114 10.44 8.77 1.01
C ALA A 114 9.59 8.15 -0.13
N THR A 115 8.73 8.92 -0.80
CA THR A 115 7.83 8.40 -1.84
C THR A 115 8.57 7.98 -3.11
N LEU A 116 9.65 8.70 -3.46
CA LEU A 116 10.53 8.33 -4.58
C LEU A 116 11.36 7.09 -4.26
N ARG A 117 11.87 6.95 -3.03
CA ARG A 117 12.64 5.76 -2.60
C ARG A 117 11.80 4.48 -2.60
N GLU A 118 10.54 4.57 -2.19
CA GLU A 118 9.66 3.40 -2.13
C GLU A 118 9.21 2.93 -3.53
N SER A 119 9.03 3.88 -4.46
CA SER A 119 8.67 3.60 -5.85
C SER A 119 9.83 2.92 -6.60
N LEU A 120 11.06 3.42 -6.43
CA LEU A 120 12.27 2.81 -7.01
C LEU A 120 12.57 1.41 -6.44
N SER A 121 12.29 1.17 -5.16
CA SER A 121 12.51 -0.15 -4.54
C SER A 121 11.53 -1.23 -5.06
N LYS A 122 10.26 -0.86 -5.29
CA LYS A 122 9.25 -1.77 -5.83
C LYS A 122 9.52 -2.16 -7.27
N GLU A 123 10.06 -1.26 -8.08
CA GLU A 123 10.42 -1.54 -9.47
C GLU A 123 11.63 -2.48 -9.61
N GLN A 124 12.68 -2.28 -8.79
CA GLN A 124 13.85 -3.15 -8.77
C GLN A 124 13.52 -4.59 -8.36
N HIS A 125 12.51 -4.79 -7.50
CA HIS A 125 12.07 -6.12 -7.11
C HIS A 125 11.28 -6.84 -8.23
N GLN A 126 10.51 -6.10 -9.04
CA GLN A 126 9.79 -6.65 -10.20
C GLN A 126 10.74 -6.98 -11.37
N LEU A 127 11.77 -6.15 -11.60
CA LEU A 127 12.76 -6.39 -12.65
C LEU A 127 13.63 -7.62 -12.35
N ARG A 128 13.93 -7.90 -11.07
CA ARG A 128 14.65 -9.11 -10.63
C ARG A 128 13.85 -10.40 -10.84
N ARG A 129 12.52 -10.38 -10.67
CA ARG A 129 11.66 -11.55 -10.88
C ARG A 129 11.51 -11.96 -12.35
N ARG A 130 11.71 -11.02 -13.28
CA ARG A 130 11.64 -11.28 -14.73
C ARG A 130 12.92 -11.90 -15.31
N ARG A 131 14.05 -11.87 -14.58
CA ARG A 131 15.33 -12.45 -15.06
C ARG A 131 15.54 -13.93 -14.69
N THR A 132 14.68 -14.53 -13.87
CA THR A 132 14.81 -15.93 -13.42
C THR A 132 13.89 -16.91 -14.16
N THR A 133 13.32 -16.52 -15.30
CA THR A 133 12.48 -17.38 -16.16
C THR A 133 12.98 -17.39 -17.59
N LYS A 134 14.25 -17.78 -17.75
CA LYS A 134 14.78 -18.25 -19.03
C LYS A 134 15.80 -19.34 -18.78
#